data_AF-A0A023FRN8-F1
#
_entry.id   AF-A0A023FRN8-F1
#
_cell.length_a   1.000
_cell.length_b   1.000
_cell.length_c   1.000
_cell.angle_alpha   90.00
_cell.angle_beta   90.00
_cell.angle_gamma   90.00
#
_symmetry.space_group_name_H-M   'P 1'
#
loop_
_entity.id
_entity.type
_entity.pdbx_description
1 polymer ?
#
loop_
_entity_poly.entity_id
_entity_poly.type
_entity_poly.pdbx_seq_one_letter_code
_entity_poly.pdbx_strand_id
1 'polypeptide(L)'
;MSPRSVVLACLALGAFVTGANAQGTDATRKCLNCICYASTKCNTQIGCTNGGPNSYFCGPYQISYAYWVDAGKPGNFDHFEKCLKDQRCAETAVVNYMNKWGTDCDGDGAVTCYDYARMHKAGRTGCAAASWVDNTDYWAQFQECFGPAPTLQGLGPGDDSGIGGLDARTNKRN
;
A
#
# COMPACT_ATOMS: atom_id res chain seq x y z
N MET A 1 4.36 73.96 1.62
CA MET A 1 5.48 73.01 1.81
C MET A 1 5.05 71.96 2.82
N SER A 2 5.03 70.68 2.44
CA SER A 2 4.77 69.53 3.33
C SER A 2 6.00 69.29 4.23
N PRO A 3 5.83 68.62 5.39
CA PRO A 3 6.32 67.25 5.43
C PRO A 3 5.34 66.26 6.05
N ARG A 4 5.56 65.01 5.66
CA ARG A 4 4.73 63.82 5.88
C ARG A 4 5.14 63.15 7.18
N SER A 5 4.19 62.96 8.10
CA SER A 5 4.37 62.07 9.24
C SER A 5 4.27 60.62 8.75
N VAL A 6 5.41 59.93 8.76
CA VAL A 6 5.53 58.52 8.38
C VAL A 6 4.92 57.66 9.47
N VAL A 7 3.79 57.02 9.17
CA VAL A 7 3.24 55.95 10.00
C VAL A 7 4.15 54.73 9.84
N LEU A 8 4.92 54.39 10.89
CA LEU A 8 5.61 53.10 10.95
C LEU A 8 4.56 51.99 11.10
N ALA A 9 4.12 51.45 9.97
CA ALA A 9 3.46 50.15 9.94
C ALA A 9 4.54 49.06 9.99
N CYS A 10 4.80 48.51 11.17
CA CYS A 10 5.52 47.24 11.30
C CYS A 10 4.64 46.11 10.75
N LEU A 11 4.68 45.92 9.43
CA LEU A 11 4.19 44.71 8.77
C LEU A 11 5.11 43.56 9.16
N ALA A 12 4.83 42.92 10.30
CA ALA A 12 5.35 41.59 10.58
C ALA A 12 4.67 40.61 9.61
N LEU A 13 5.26 40.46 8.42
CA LEU A 13 5.00 39.33 7.53
C LEU A 13 5.54 38.07 8.22
N GLY A 14 4.75 37.52 9.15
CA GLY A 14 4.93 36.17 9.64
C GLY A 14 4.68 35.22 8.47
N ALA A 15 5.76 34.75 7.84
CA ALA A 15 5.68 33.68 6.86
C ALA A 15 5.24 32.40 7.60
N PHE A 16 3.95 32.07 7.52
CA PHE A 16 3.46 30.75 7.89
C PHE A 16 4.00 29.76 6.85
N VAL A 17 5.10 29.10 7.18
CA VAL A 17 5.56 27.93 6.43
C VAL A 17 4.58 26.80 6.77
N THR A 18 3.57 26.59 5.92
CA THR A 18 2.75 25.38 6.00
C THR A 18 3.59 24.21 5.52
N GLY A 19 4.09 23.40 6.46
CA GLY A 19 4.68 22.11 6.14
C GLY A 19 3.63 21.23 5.46
N ALA A 20 3.93 20.74 4.26
CA ALA A 20 3.09 19.77 3.59
C ALA A 20 3.11 18.44 4.37
N ASN A 21 1.94 17.94 4.73
CA ASN A 21 1.74 16.71 5.49
C ASN A 21 2.11 15.47 4.67
N ALA A 22 3.00 14.63 5.20
CA ALA A 22 3.44 13.34 4.62
C ALA A 22 2.43 12.20 4.90
N GLN A 23 1.15 12.40 4.59
CA GLN A 23 0.09 11.41 4.89
C GLN A 23 0.12 10.20 3.94
N GLY A 24 0.72 10.32 2.75
CA GLY A 24 0.82 9.23 1.78
C GLY A 24 1.86 8.15 2.09
N THR A 25 2.81 8.41 2.99
CA THR A 25 3.87 7.44 3.30
C THR A 25 3.48 6.43 4.38
N ASP A 26 2.56 6.81 5.26
CA ASP A 26 2.21 5.98 6.43
C ASP A 26 1.27 4.82 6.02
N ALA A 27 0.21 5.10 5.27
CA ALA A 27 -0.73 4.08 4.78
C ALA A 27 -0.05 3.03 3.89
N THR A 28 0.79 3.46 2.94
CA THR A 28 1.56 2.53 2.09
C THR A 28 2.53 1.70 2.92
N ARG A 29 3.22 2.29 3.90
CA ARG A 29 4.14 1.55 4.78
C ARG A 29 3.39 0.50 5.60
N LYS A 30 2.27 0.86 6.23
CA LYS A 30 1.42 -0.08 6.96
C LYS A 30 0.95 -1.23 6.06
N CYS A 31 0.51 -0.90 4.85
CA CYS A 31 0.08 -1.89 3.86
C CYS A 31 1.17 -2.92 3.54
N LEU A 32 2.35 -2.44 3.16
CA LEU A 32 3.51 -3.29 2.85
C LEU A 32 3.90 -4.18 4.04
N ASN A 33 3.97 -3.60 5.24
CA ASN A 33 4.28 -4.34 6.46
C ASN A 33 3.29 -5.48 6.70
N CYS A 34 2.00 -5.25 6.48
CA CYS A 34 0.98 -6.27 6.72
C CYS A 34 0.90 -7.34 5.64
N ILE A 35 1.16 -7.00 4.37
CA ILE A 35 1.33 -8.01 3.31
C ILE A 35 2.52 -8.92 3.64
N CYS A 36 3.65 -8.31 4.02
CA CYS A 36 4.86 -9.02 4.43
C CYS A 36 4.65 -9.91 5.67
N TYR A 37 3.91 -9.40 6.67
CA TYR A 37 3.55 -10.15 7.87
C TYR A 37 2.68 -11.36 7.51
N ALA A 38 1.66 -11.16 6.69
CA ALA A 38 0.78 -12.23 6.22
C ALA A 38 1.50 -13.28 5.35
N SER A 39 2.51 -12.87 4.58
CA SER A 39 3.29 -13.79 3.73
C SER A 39 4.20 -14.71 4.54
N THR A 40 4.98 -14.16 5.48
CA THR A 40 6.06 -14.92 6.16
C THR A 40 6.34 -14.49 7.59
N LYS A 41 5.46 -13.68 8.20
CA LYS A 41 5.76 -12.90 9.40
C LYS A 41 6.97 -11.97 9.19
N CYS A 42 7.12 -11.45 7.96
CA CYS A 42 8.28 -10.65 7.56
C CYS A 42 9.65 -11.31 7.82
N ASN A 43 9.76 -12.62 7.63
CA ASN A 43 11.02 -13.31 7.81
C ASN A 43 12.02 -12.94 6.68
N THR A 44 12.91 -11.98 6.94
CA THR A 44 13.92 -11.53 5.95
C THR A 44 15.03 -12.56 5.69
N GLN A 45 15.12 -13.60 6.52
CA GLN A 45 16.05 -14.71 6.34
C GLN A 45 15.44 -15.84 5.49
N ILE A 46 14.15 -15.74 5.14
CA ILE A 46 13.53 -16.74 4.28
C ILE A 46 14.16 -16.68 2.89
N GLY A 47 14.57 -17.85 2.40
CA GLY A 47 15.07 -18.00 1.04
C GLY A 47 13.93 -17.99 0.02
N CYS A 48 14.02 -18.92 -0.93
CA CYS A 48 12.91 -19.21 -1.82
C CYS A 48 12.26 -20.53 -1.43
N THR A 49 10.94 -20.57 -1.55
CA THR A 49 10.11 -21.74 -1.28
C THR A 49 9.69 -22.36 -2.61
N ASN A 50 9.67 -23.69 -2.66
CA ASN A 50 9.19 -24.45 -3.80
C ASN A 50 8.08 -25.40 -3.34
N GLY A 51 6.84 -25.11 -3.72
CA GLY A 51 5.66 -25.90 -3.38
C GLY A 51 5.22 -26.88 -4.48
N GLY A 52 5.98 -26.98 -5.59
CA GLY A 52 5.61 -27.79 -6.77
C GLY A 52 5.66 -26.98 -8.08
N PRO A 53 5.08 -27.53 -9.16
CA PRO A 53 5.03 -26.86 -10.46
C PRO A 53 4.40 -25.47 -10.33
N ASN A 54 5.03 -24.46 -10.93
CA ASN A 54 4.59 -23.04 -10.90
C ASN A 54 4.49 -22.42 -9.49
N SER A 55 5.07 -23.05 -8.47
CA SER A 55 4.99 -22.60 -7.08
C SER A 55 6.38 -22.26 -6.53
N TYR A 56 7.10 -21.36 -7.22
CA TYR A 56 8.41 -20.87 -6.81
C TYR A 56 8.32 -19.40 -6.41
N PHE A 57 8.54 -19.13 -5.12
CA PHE A 57 8.34 -17.82 -4.49
C PHE A 57 9.54 -17.46 -3.62
N CYS A 58 9.90 -16.18 -3.56
CA CYS A 58 11.10 -15.75 -2.85
C CYS A 58 10.85 -14.64 -1.83
N GLY A 59 11.62 -14.72 -0.74
CA GLY A 59 11.78 -13.65 0.24
C GLY A 59 10.55 -13.38 1.10
N PRO A 60 10.58 -12.31 1.90
CA PRO A 60 9.58 -12.06 2.94
C PRO A 60 8.16 -11.85 2.39
N TYR A 61 8.04 -11.41 1.14
CA TYR A 61 6.76 -11.20 0.46
C TYR A 61 6.29 -12.41 -0.36
N GLN A 62 7.08 -13.48 -0.46
CA GLN A 62 6.76 -14.67 -1.27
C GLN A 62 6.35 -14.32 -2.71
N ILE A 63 7.21 -13.57 -3.40
CA ILE A 63 6.93 -13.08 -4.76
C ILE A 63 7.46 -14.08 -5.80
N SER A 64 6.72 -14.30 -6.88
CA SER A 64 7.14 -15.16 -8.00
C SER A 64 7.94 -14.39 -9.05
N TYR A 65 8.63 -15.12 -9.93
CA TYR A 65 9.31 -14.50 -11.07
C TYR A 65 8.35 -13.69 -11.95
N ALA A 66 7.18 -14.26 -12.29
CA ALA A 66 6.19 -13.59 -13.14
C ALA A 66 5.71 -12.27 -12.54
N TYR A 67 5.45 -12.26 -11.22
CA TYR A 67 5.08 -11.04 -10.49
C TYR A 67 6.20 -9.98 -10.58
N TRP A 68 7.47 -10.36 -10.33
CA TRP A 68 8.60 -9.43 -10.44
C TRP A 68 8.78 -8.87 -11.86
N VAL A 69 8.58 -9.70 -12.89
CA VAL A 69 8.58 -9.26 -14.29
C VAL A 69 7.47 -8.23 -14.55
N ASP A 70 6.26 -8.54 -14.09
CA ASP A 70 5.11 -7.67 -14.25
C ASP A 70 5.28 -6.33 -13.55
N ALA A 71 5.95 -6.33 -12.40
CA ALA A 71 6.38 -5.15 -11.65
C ALA A 71 7.51 -4.33 -12.31
N GLY A 72 7.95 -4.71 -13.50
CA GLY A 72 8.98 -4.00 -14.26
C GLY A 72 10.41 -4.36 -13.87
N LYS A 73 10.62 -5.52 -13.23
CA LYS A 73 11.94 -6.03 -12.84
C LYS A 73 12.77 -5.04 -12.00
N PRO A 74 12.21 -4.50 -10.89
CA PRO A 74 12.92 -3.51 -10.10
C PRO A 74 14.21 -4.07 -9.48
N GLY A 75 15.11 -3.15 -9.15
CA GLY A 75 16.43 -3.43 -8.59
C GLY A 75 17.52 -3.50 -9.66
N ASN A 76 18.78 -3.53 -9.20
CA ASN A 76 19.95 -3.75 -10.04
C ASN A 76 20.58 -5.09 -9.67
N PHE A 77 19.86 -6.18 -9.95
CA PHE A 77 20.25 -7.53 -9.59
C PHE A 77 20.25 -8.43 -10.82
N ASP A 78 21.24 -9.31 -10.93
CA ASP A 78 21.35 -10.26 -12.05
C ASP A 78 20.27 -11.37 -12.01
N HIS A 79 19.68 -11.58 -10.83
CA HIS A 79 18.71 -12.64 -10.58
C HIS A 79 17.58 -12.13 -9.68
N PHE A 80 16.35 -12.51 -10.01
CA PHE A 80 15.15 -12.01 -9.32
C PHE A 80 15.12 -12.44 -7.85
N GLU A 81 15.68 -13.60 -7.51
CA GLU A 81 15.78 -14.10 -6.13
C GLU A 81 16.61 -13.17 -5.25
N LYS A 82 17.66 -12.53 -5.80
CA LYS A 82 18.46 -11.55 -5.05
C LYS A 82 17.62 -10.32 -4.71
N CYS A 83 16.85 -9.81 -5.68
CA CYS A 83 15.93 -8.71 -5.46
C CYS A 83 14.86 -9.09 -4.43
N LEU A 84 14.18 -10.21 -4.61
CA LEU A 84 13.01 -10.54 -3.78
C LEU A 84 13.36 -10.92 -2.35
N LYS A 85 14.60 -11.33 -2.07
CA LYS A 85 15.13 -11.50 -0.71
C LYS A 85 15.59 -10.18 -0.08
N ASP A 86 15.88 -9.15 -0.88
CA ASP A 86 16.14 -7.80 -0.38
C ASP A 86 14.80 -7.10 -0.10
N GLN A 87 14.61 -6.65 1.15
CA GLN A 87 13.32 -6.09 1.57
C GLN A 87 12.92 -4.87 0.74
N ARG A 88 13.86 -3.97 0.43
CA ARG A 88 13.56 -2.74 -0.32
C ARG A 88 13.20 -3.04 -1.78
N CYS A 89 13.90 -3.98 -2.40
CA CYS A 89 13.61 -4.38 -3.77
C CYS A 89 12.28 -5.15 -3.86
N ALA A 90 11.99 -6.03 -2.90
CA ALA A 90 10.70 -6.70 -2.79
C ALA A 90 9.53 -5.70 -2.58
N GLU A 91 9.68 -4.73 -1.68
CA GLU A 91 8.71 -3.64 -1.48
C GLU A 91 8.47 -2.86 -2.78
N THR A 92 9.55 -2.54 -3.50
CA THR A 92 9.46 -1.85 -4.80
C THR A 92 8.71 -2.70 -5.83
N ALA A 93 8.92 -4.02 -5.82
CA ALA A 93 8.18 -4.93 -6.69
C ALA A 93 6.68 -4.94 -6.37
N VAL A 94 6.29 -4.99 -5.09
CA VAL A 94 4.87 -4.90 -4.70
C VAL A 94 4.28 -3.57 -5.16
N VAL A 95 4.92 -2.45 -4.82
CA VAL A 95 4.42 -1.11 -5.20
C VAL A 95 4.28 -0.96 -6.71
N ASN A 96 5.27 -1.36 -7.50
CA ASN A 96 5.20 -1.27 -8.95
C ASN A 96 4.13 -2.18 -9.55
N TYR A 97 3.94 -3.38 -9.00
CA TYR A 97 2.89 -4.29 -9.43
C TYR A 97 1.51 -3.67 -9.21
N MET A 98 1.28 -3.10 -8.02
CA MET A 98 0.01 -2.45 -7.68
C MET A 98 -0.21 -1.17 -8.49
N ASN A 99 0.82 -0.35 -8.72
CA ASN A 99 0.71 0.83 -9.58
C ASN A 99 0.32 0.49 -11.02
N LYS A 100 0.72 -0.70 -11.50
CA LYS A 100 0.45 -1.13 -12.86
C LYS A 100 -0.87 -1.87 -13.01
N TRP A 101 -1.26 -2.65 -12.00
CA TRP A 101 -2.36 -3.62 -12.09
C TRP A 101 -3.47 -3.43 -11.06
N GLY A 102 -3.30 -2.50 -10.11
CA GLY A 102 -4.26 -2.21 -9.04
C GLY A 102 -5.68 -2.11 -9.58
N THR A 103 -6.56 -2.92 -9.03
CA THR A 103 -7.97 -3.05 -9.43
C THR A 103 -8.79 -3.25 -8.17
N ASP A 104 -9.98 -2.69 -8.15
CA ASP A 104 -10.99 -2.92 -7.10
C ASP A 104 -11.44 -4.39 -7.17
N CYS A 105 -11.07 -5.19 -6.17
CA CYS A 105 -11.32 -6.62 -6.15
C CYS A 105 -12.62 -7.00 -5.47
N ASP A 106 -13.08 -6.22 -4.48
CA ASP A 106 -14.30 -6.49 -3.73
C ASP A 106 -15.52 -5.67 -4.16
N GLY A 107 -15.33 -4.73 -5.09
CA GLY A 107 -16.40 -3.99 -5.76
C GLY A 107 -16.96 -2.85 -4.92
N ASP A 108 -16.20 -2.34 -3.94
CA ASP A 108 -16.63 -1.24 -3.07
C ASP A 108 -16.48 0.15 -3.73
N GLY A 109 -15.86 0.21 -4.92
CA GLY A 109 -15.63 1.43 -5.68
C GLY A 109 -14.30 2.12 -5.38
N ALA A 110 -13.45 1.54 -4.53
CA ALA A 110 -12.13 2.03 -4.18
C ALA A 110 -11.03 1.00 -4.48
N VAL A 111 -9.80 1.47 -4.65
CA VAL A 111 -8.62 0.60 -4.70
C VAL A 111 -7.80 0.87 -3.44
N THR A 112 -7.86 -0.07 -2.51
CA THR A 112 -7.32 0.03 -1.16
C THR A 112 -6.21 -1.00 -0.91
N CYS A 113 -5.65 -1.02 0.31
CA CYS A 113 -4.71 -2.06 0.68
C CYS A 113 -5.37 -3.45 0.78
N TYR A 114 -6.68 -3.53 1.03
CA TYR A 114 -7.40 -4.80 1.02
C TYR A 114 -7.34 -5.44 -0.38
N ASP A 115 -7.52 -4.64 -1.43
CA ASP A 115 -7.34 -5.07 -2.82
C ASP A 115 -5.91 -5.48 -3.10
N TYR A 116 -4.94 -4.69 -2.66
CA TYR A 116 -3.52 -5.03 -2.85
C TYR A 116 -3.15 -6.34 -2.18
N ALA A 117 -3.65 -6.62 -0.98
CA ALA A 117 -3.40 -7.88 -0.30
C ALA A 117 -4.04 -9.07 -1.05
N ARG A 118 -5.26 -8.91 -1.59
CA ARG A 118 -5.91 -9.91 -2.45
C ARG A 118 -5.15 -10.15 -3.75
N MET A 119 -4.80 -9.07 -4.45
CA MET A 119 -4.00 -9.11 -5.68
C MET A 119 -2.61 -9.72 -5.45
N HIS A 120 -1.98 -9.45 -4.31
CA HIS A 120 -0.68 -10.02 -3.97
C HIS A 120 -0.75 -11.54 -3.87
N LYS A 121 -1.82 -12.06 -3.26
CA LYS A 121 -2.02 -13.49 -3.08
C LYS A 121 -2.57 -14.20 -4.33
N ALA A 122 -3.50 -13.56 -5.04
CA ALA A 122 -4.22 -14.17 -6.16
C ALA A 122 -3.64 -13.83 -7.53
N GLY A 123 -2.74 -12.85 -7.61
CA GLY A 123 -2.28 -12.26 -8.85
C GLY A 123 -3.38 -11.45 -9.56
N ARG A 124 -2.99 -10.78 -10.63
CA ARG A 124 -3.85 -9.89 -11.44
C ARG A 124 -5.17 -10.53 -11.85
N THR A 125 -5.14 -11.75 -12.41
CA THR A 125 -6.34 -12.42 -12.94
C THR A 125 -7.25 -12.97 -11.84
N GLY A 126 -6.72 -13.09 -10.62
CA GLY A 126 -7.46 -13.62 -9.48
C GLY A 126 -8.31 -12.58 -8.75
N CYS A 127 -8.09 -11.28 -8.98
CA CYS A 127 -8.74 -10.17 -8.25
C CYS A 127 -10.28 -10.24 -8.27
N ALA A 128 -10.90 -10.36 -9.47
CA ALA A 128 -12.36 -10.44 -9.61
C ALA A 128 -12.99 -11.71 -8.99
N ALA A 129 -12.18 -12.72 -8.68
CA ALA A 129 -12.59 -13.97 -8.04
C ALA A 129 -11.84 -14.18 -6.72
N ALA A 130 -11.29 -13.12 -6.10
CA ALA A 130 -10.36 -13.24 -4.99
C ALA A 130 -11.02 -13.63 -3.66
N SER A 131 -12.32 -13.91 -3.64
CA SER A 131 -13.04 -14.37 -2.44
C SER A 131 -12.46 -15.65 -1.84
N TRP A 132 -11.71 -16.45 -2.60
CA TRP A 132 -10.98 -17.59 -2.05
C TRP A 132 -9.82 -17.16 -1.14
N VAL A 133 -9.21 -15.99 -1.38
CA VAL A 133 -8.13 -15.44 -0.53
C VAL A 133 -8.65 -15.21 0.87
N ASP A 134 -9.90 -14.77 1.01
CA ASP A 134 -10.52 -14.43 2.28
C ASP A 134 -10.60 -15.63 3.25
N ASN A 135 -10.51 -16.86 2.73
CA ASN A 135 -10.53 -18.11 3.50
C ASN A 135 -9.14 -18.72 3.69
N THR A 136 -8.07 -17.91 3.63
CA THR A 136 -6.68 -18.36 3.80
C THR A 136 -6.05 -17.82 5.08
N ASP A 137 -5.09 -18.55 5.63
CA ASP A 137 -4.27 -18.05 6.76
C ASP A 137 -3.56 -16.74 6.43
N TYR A 138 -3.22 -16.52 5.16
CA TYR A 138 -2.65 -15.26 4.69
C TYR A 138 -3.62 -14.10 4.96
N TRP A 139 -4.88 -14.24 4.57
CA TRP A 139 -5.86 -13.17 4.75
C TRP A 139 -6.17 -12.91 6.21
N ALA A 140 -6.34 -13.96 7.02
CA ALA A 140 -6.56 -13.82 8.46
C ALA A 140 -5.41 -13.04 9.12
N GLN A 141 -4.15 -13.35 8.78
CA GLN A 141 -2.97 -12.65 9.29
C GLN A 141 -2.84 -11.22 8.75
N PHE A 142 -3.25 -10.99 7.51
CA PHE A 142 -3.30 -9.64 6.95
C PHE A 142 -4.31 -8.78 7.71
N GLN A 143 -5.52 -9.30 7.96
CA GLN A 143 -6.56 -8.60 8.72
C GLN A 143 -6.14 -8.35 10.18
N GLU A 144 -5.46 -9.30 10.82
CA GLU A 144 -4.89 -9.12 12.16
C GLU A 144 -3.92 -7.93 12.22
N CYS A 145 -3.10 -7.75 11.18
CA CYS A 145 -2.12 -6.66 11.13
C CYS A 145 -2.72 -5.32 10.64
N PHE A 146 -3.50 -5.36 9.56
CA PHE A 146 -3.94 -4.17 8.85
C PHE A 146 -5.30 -3.68 9.31
N GLY A 147 -6.17 -4.61 9.70
CA GLY A 147 -7.55 -4.36 10.08
C GLY A 147 -7.67 -3.44 11.28
N PRO A 148 -8.92 -3.03 11.60
CA PRO A 148 -9.17 -2.29 12.82
C PRO A 148 -8.67 -3.12 14.01
N ALA A 149 -8.08 -2.44 15.00
CA ALA A 149 -7.66 -3.11 16.23
C ALA A 149 -8.83 -3.93 16.77
N PRO A 150 -8.61 -5.19 17.22
CA PRO A 150 -9.69 -6.01 17.74
C PRO A 150 -10.43 -5.23 18.83
N THR A 151 -11.65 -4.79 18.53
CA THR A 151 -12.52 -4.25 19.56
C THR A 151 -12.82 -5.40 20.50
N LEU A 152 -12.61 -5.21 21.81
CA LEU A 152 -12.86 -6.23 22.85
C LEU A 152 -14.36 -6.58 23.03
N GLN A 153 -15.16 -6.45 21.98
CA GLN A 153 -16.57 -6.77 21.92
C GLN A 153 -16.85 -7.35 20.54
N GLY A 154 -17.17 -8.65 20.49
CA GLY A 154 -17.57 -9.30 19.25
C GLY A 154 -18.84 -8.70 18.64
N LEU A 155 -19.08 -9.06 17.37
CA LEU A 155 -20.26 -8.81 16.52
C LEU A 155 -20.24 -7.48 15.73
N GLY A 156 -20.09 -7.58 14.41
CA GLY A 156 -20.57 -6.58 13.44
C GLY A 156 -19.51 -6.06 12.45
N PRO A 157 -19.87 -5.82 11.17
CA PRO A 157 -18.99 -5.19 10.20
C PRO A 157 -18.78 -3.73 10.59
N GLY A 158 -17.53 -3.40 10.94
CA GLY A 158 -17.10 -2.04 11.22
C GLY A 158 -17.16 -1.20 9.94
N ASP A 159 -17.89 -0.11 10.05
CA ASP A 159 -18.03 0.99 9.14
C ASP A 159 -16.66 1.64 8.81
N ASP A 160 -16.34 1.69 7.53
CA ASP A 160 -15.16 2.31 6.92
C ASP A 160 -15.36 3.81 6.64
N SER A 161 -16.15 4.50 7.45
CA SER A 161 -16.49 5.92 7.29
C SER A 161 -15.34 6.89 7.63
N GLY A 162 -14.10 6.54 7.29
CA GLY A 162 -12.87 7.24 7.68
C GLY A 162 -11.93 7.66 6.55
N ILE A 163 -12.24 7.41 5.27
CA ILE A 163 -11.49 7.98 4.12
C ILE A 163 -12.41 8.89 3.29
N GLY A 164 -13.24 9.69 3.96
CA GLY A 164 -13.91 10.85 3.37
C GLY A 164 -13.00 12.08 3.44
N GLY A 165 -12.09 12.23 2.47
CA GLY A 165 -11.13 13.34 2.49
C GLY A 165 -10.18 13.43 1.31
N LEU A 166 -10.64 13.18 0.09
CA LEU A 166 -10.00 13.71 -1.11
C LEU A 166 -11.01 14.61 -1.81
N ASP A 167 -10.69 15.90 -1.77
CA ASP A 167 -11.55 17.01 -2.12
C ASP A 167 -12.22 16.86 -3.48
N ALA A 168 -13.51 17.19 -3.47
CA ALA A 168 -14.28 17.60 -4.63
C ALA A 168 -13.50 18.63 -5.45
N ARG A 169 -13.05 18.25 -6.64
CA ARG A 169 -12.96 19.20 -7.76
C ARG A 169 -14.20 19.08 -8.63
N THR A 170 -15.25 19.73 -8.17
CA THR A 170 -16.22 20.34 -9.07
C THR A 170 -15.49 21.42 -9.87
N ASN A 171 -15.34 21.23 -11.17
CA ASN A 171 -15.17 22.29 -12.15
C ASN A 171 -15.55 21.68 -13.51
N LYS A 172 -16.51 22.16 -14.28
CA LYS A 172 -16.92 23.56 -14.46
C LYS A 172 -18.26 23.57 -15.20
N ARG A 173 -19.22 24.38 -14.73
CA ARG A 173 -20.24 24.95 -15.61
C ARG A 173 -19.53 25.96 -16.51
N ASN A 174 -19.64 25.75 -17.81
CA ASN A 174 -20.01 26.75 -18.82
C ASN A 174 -20.52 26.01 -20.05
#